data_AF-A0A5E8A2W2-F1
#
_entry.id   AF-A0A5E8A2W2-F1
#
_cell.length_a   1.000
_cell.length_b   1.000
_cell.length_c   1.000
_cell.angle_alpha   90.00
_cell.angle_beta   90.00
_cell.angle_gamma   90.00
#
_symmetry.space_group_name_H-M   'P 1'
#
loop_
_entity.id
_entity.type
_entity.pdbx_description
1 polymer ?
#
loop_
_entity_poly.entity_id
_entity_poly.type
_entity_poly.pdbx_seq_one_letter_code
_entity_poly.pdbx_strand_id
1 'polypeptide(L)'
;MNFFKSAGAVLLGLVVIFALSHITDVVLEKSGLMLLPFDSNPLWLKLFVTFYRTFYVFVGGYVTARIAHINPMRHSIILATIGTVLGILGAIAMWSEPPHWYPVALVVFGWPSAWLGGKLRVRNQVKKYIVSPTSLPMIKFTTTILQMGNNTGIEVPSETVEALGAGKKPLVVVTVNDYTYRSAIATMGGKFMISFSSAHRAASGLAGGDKVKVTLEVDTAPRTVDVPEDLQQALDAQPTLRRKFEALSNSKKKLLVLPIEDAKTDETKVKRVAKAIDMLKEGKI
;
A
#
# COMPACT_ATOMS: atom_id res chain seq x y z
N MET A 1 18.49 5.03 5.43
CA MET A 1 17.96 4.38 4.21
C MET A 1 19.10 4.27 3.18
N ASN A 2 19.66 3.08 2.95
CA ASN A 2 20.86 2.95 2.12
C ASN A 2 20.46 3.03 0.64
N PHE A 3 20.59 4.22 0.05
CA PHE A 3 20.40 4.51 -1.38
C PHE A 3 21.00 3.41 -2.29
N PHE A 4 22.17 2.88 -1.91
CA PHE A 4 22.85 1.78 -2.59
C PHE A 4 22.02 0.49 -2.73
N LYS A 5 21.21 0.11 -1.74
CA LYS A 5 20.36 -1.09 -1.81
C LYS A 5 19.17 -0.90 -2.77
N SER A 6 18.65 0.33 -2.85
CA SER A 6 17.55 0.72 -3.74
C SER A 6 18.01 0.80 -5.20
N ALA A 7 19.15 1.45 -5.44
CA ALA A 7 19.77 1.54 -6.76
C ALA A 7 20.16 0.14 -7.28
N GLY A 8 20.71 -0.72 -6.43
CA GLY A 8 21.06 -2.10 -6.79
C GLY A 8 19.89 -2.93 -7.30
N ALA A 9 18.68 -2.76 -6.76
CA ALA A 9 17.49 -3.49 -7.21
C ALA A 9 17.04 -3.10 -8.62
N VAL A 10 17.16 -1.82 -8.97
CA VAL A 10 16.84 -1.32 -10.32
C VAL A 10 17.91 -1.77 -11.31
N LEU A 11 19.19 -1.63 -10.95
CA LEU A 11 20.31 -2.08 -11.78
C LEU A 11 20.23 -3.57 -12.09
N LEU A 12 19.91 -4.40 -11.10
CA LEU A 12 19.81 -5.85 -11.30
C LEU A 12 18.64 -6.22 -12.23
N GLY A 13 17.49 -5.55 -12.11
CA GLY A 13 16.39 -5.77 -13.06
C GLY A 13 16.74 -5.35 -14.48
N LEU A 14 17.47 -4.24 -14.64
CA LEU A 14 17.98 -3.81 -15.94
C LEU A 14 18.96 -4.84 -16.52
N VAL A 15 19.93 -5.32 -15.73
CA VAL A 15 20.86 -6.38 -16.13
C VAL A 15 20.12 -7.65 -16.57
N VAL A 16 19.07 -8.06 -15.85
CA VAL A 16 18.26 -9.23 -16.22
C VAL A 16 17.58 -9.04 -17.57
N ILE A 17 17.01 -7.85 -17.83
CA ILE A 17 16.38 -7.53 -19.13
C ILE A 17 17.40 -7.64 -20.27
N PHE A 18 18.57 -7.00 -20.11
CA PHE A 18 19.63 -7.01 -21.12
C PHE A 18 20.21 -8.39 -21.34
N ALA A 19 20.51 -9.13 -20.26
CA ALA A 19 21.07 -10.47 -20.35
C ALA A 19 20.12 -11.44 -21.05
N LEU A 20 18.84 -11.48 -20.63
CA LEU A 20 17.86 -12.38 -21.26
C LEU A 20 17.63 -12.04 -22.72
N SER A 21 17.53 -10.75 -23.06
CA SER A 21 17.33 -10.32 -24.45
C SER A 21 18.53 -10.69 -25.31
N HIS A 22 19.75 -10.35 -24.87
CA HIS A 22 20.97 -10.59 -25.64
C HIS A 22 21.28 -12.08 -25.81
N ILE A 23 21.11 -12.89 -24.75
CA ILE A 23 21.30 -14.34 -24.83
C ILE A 23 20.32 -14.95 -25.84
N THR A 24 19.06 -14.53 -25.82
CA THR A 24 18.04 -15.06 -26.72
C THR A 24 18.31 -14.68 -28.17
N ASP A 25 18.71 -13.42 -28.41
CA ASP A 25 19.09 -12.95 -29.74
C ASP A 25 20.27 -13.79 -30.30
N VAL A 26 21.31 -14.02 -29.49
CA VAL A 26 22.48 -14.83 -29.88
C VAL A 26 22.08 -16.28 -30.18
N VAL A 27 21.16 -16.86 -29.41
CA VAL A 27 20.68 -18.22 -29.66
C VAL A 27 19.87 -18.30 -30.96
N LEU A 28 19.00 -17.32 -31.22
CA LEU A 28 18.21 -17.26 -32.45
C LEU A 28 19.06 -17.02 -33.70
N GLU A 29 20.08 -16.20 -33.59
CA GLU A 29 21.05 -15.95 -34.66
C GLU A 29 21.88 -17.21 -34.95
N LYS A 30 22.47 -17.83 -33.91
CA LYS A 30 23.31 -19.03 -34.08
C LYS A 30 22.55 -20.26 -34.54
N SER A 31 21.25 -20.34 -34.25
CA SER A 31 20.39 -21.42 -34.75
C SER A 31 19.94 -21.20 -36.20
N GLY A 32 20.24 -20.04 -36.80
CA GLY A 32 19.78 -19.68 -38.14
C GLY A 32 18.29 -19.32 -38.21
N LEU A 33 17.60 -19.23 -37.07
CA LEU A 33 16.19 -18.88 -36.99
C LEU A 33 15.94 -17.38 -37.18
N MET A 34 16.90 -16.53 -36.78
CA MET A 34 16.85 -15.09 -36.97
C MET A 34 17.96 -14.65 -37.92
N LEU A 35 17.56 -14.10 -39.06
CA LEU A 35 18.45 -13.54 -40.06
C LEU A 35 18.82 -12.10 -39.71
N LEU A 36 20.03 -11.69 -40.07
CA LEU A 36 20.45 -10.30 -40.09
C LEU A 36 20.63 -9.90 -41.57
N PRO A 37 20.09 -8.75 -42.03
CA PRO A 37 19.38 -7.72 -41.27
C PRO A 37 17.99 -8.14 -40.80
N PHE A 38 17.56 -7.61 -39.64
CA PHE A 38 16.34 -8.05 -38.96
C PHE A 38 15.07 -7.94 -39.81
N ASP A 39 15.02 -6.98 -40.75
CA ASP A 39 13.87 -6.80 -41.63
C ASP A 39 13.65 -7.96 -42.61
N SER A 40 14.68 -8.75 -42.91
CA SER A 40 14.56 -9.93 -43.79
C SER A 40 13.77 -11.08 -43.15
N ASN A 41 13.46 -11.01 -41.85
CA ASN A 41 12.70 -12.04 -41.16
C ASN A 41 11.19 -11.98 -41.45
N PRO A 42 10.51 -13.12 -41.41
CA PRO A 42 9.05 -13.16 -41.56
C PRO A 42 8.34 -12.46 -40.37
N LEU A 43 7.12 -11.97 -40.61
CA LEU A 43 6.34 -11.22 -39.62
C LEU A 43 6.16 -11.96 -38.30
N TRP A 44 5.92 -13.28 -38.34
CA TRP A 44 5.71 -14.08 -37.13
C TRP A 44 6.94 -14.06 -36.21
N LEU A 45 8.15 -14.08 -36.79
CA LEU A 45 9.39 -14.00 -36.01
C LEU A 45 9.57 -12.61 -35.41
N LYS A 46 9.28 -11.55 -36.17
CA LYS A 46 9.32 -10.16 -35.67
C LYS A 46 8.35 -9.97 -34.49
N LEU A 47 7.14 -10.52 -34.58
CA LEU A 47 6.16 -10.53 -33.49
C LEU A 47 6.64 -11.35 -32.30
N PHE A 48 7.22 -12.53 -32.54
CA PHE A 48 7.82 -13.38 -31.49
C PHE A 48 8.94 -12.64 -30.74
N VAL A 49 9.81 -11.95 -31.47
CA VAL A 49 10.89 -11.13 -30.91
C VAL A 49 10.36 -9.97 -30.08
N THR A 50 9.34 -9.29 -30.59
CA THR A 50 8.66 -8.22 -29.86
C THR A 50 8.05 -8.77 -28.57
N PHE A 51 7.38 -9.92 -28.65
CA PHE A 51 6.72 -10.57 -27.52
C PHE A 51 7.71 -10.95 -26.40
N TYR A 52 8.79 -11.69 -26.70
CA TYR A 52 9.71 -12.09 -25.63
C TYR A 52 10.46 -10.91 -25.04
N ARG A 53 10.78 -9.87 -25.82
CA ARG A 53 11.43 -8.65 -25.30
C ARG A 53 10.50 -7.91 -24.35
N THR A 54 9.22 -7.76 -24.69
CA THR A 54 8.20 -7.23 -23.78
C THR A 54 8.05 -8.10 -22.53
N PHE A 55 8.09 -9.43 -22.68
CA PHE A 55 8.04 -10.36 -21.56
C PHE A 55 9.26 -10.26 -20.63
N TYR A 56 10.47 -10.05 -21.17
CA TYR A 56 11.66 -9.83 -20.35
C TYR A 56 11.60 -8.52 -19.57
N VAL A 57 10.98 -7.47 -20.12
CA VAL A 57 10.69 -6.24 -19.36
C VAL A 57 9.72 -6.51 -18.20
N PHE A 58 8.71 -7.36 -18.41
CA PHE A 58 7.84 -7.84 -17.34
C PHE A 58 8.62 -8.61 -16.25
N VAL A 59 9.51 -9.53 -16.64
CA VAL A 59 10.37 -10.28 -15.72
C VAL A 59 11.30 -9.33 -14.94
N GLY A 60 11.91 -8.36 -15.62
CA GLY A 60 12.77 -7.34 -15.00
C GLY A 60 12.03 -6.52 -13.95
N GLY A 61 10.82 -6.05 -14.27
CA GLY A 61 9.95 -5.36 -13.30
C GLY A 61 9.61 -6.22 -12.08
N TYR A 62 9.33 -7.51 -12.29
CA TYR A 62 9.09 -8.47 -11.20
C TYR A 62 10.34 -8.68 -10.33
N VAL A 63 11.51 -8.85 -10.93
CA VAL A 63 12.79 -9.07 -10.23
C VAL A 63 13.18 -7.82 -9.42
N THR A 64 13.10 -6.63 -10.01
CA THR A 64 13.34 -5.37 -9.29
C THR A 64 12.41 -5.21 -8.10
N ALA A 65 11.11 -5.46 -8.29
CA ALA A 65 10.15 -5.44 -7.18
C ALA A 65 10.39 -6.55 -6.14
N ARG A 66 11.01 -7.68 -6.54
CA ARG A 66 11.30 -8.78 -5.63
C ARG A 66 12.48 -8.50 -4.70
N ILE A 67 13.50 -7.81 -5.22
CA ILE A 67 14.74 -7.49 -4.52
C ILE A 67 14.61 -6.17 -3.74
N ALA A 68 13.78 -5.25 -4.21
CA ALA A 68 13.50 -4.01 -3.51
C ALA A 68 12.96 -4.28 -2.11
N HIS A 69 13.74 -3.88 -1.09
CA HIS A 69 13.43 -4.13 0.32
C HIS A 69 12.29 -3.23 0.84
N ILE A 70 12.10 -2.04 0.23
CA ILE A 70 11.12 -1.04 0.65
C ILE A 70 10.45 -0.47 -0.62
N ASN A 71 9.13 -0.26 -0.61
CA ASN A 71 8.38 0.30 -1.74
C ASN A 71 8.66 -0.38 -3.11
N PRO A 72 8.42 -1.70 -3.24
CA PRO A 72 8.77 -2.46 -4.44
C PRO A 72 8.11 -1.91 -5.71
N MET A 73 6.92 -1.33 -5.59
CA MET A 73 6.22 -0.71 -6.71
C MET A 73 6.94 0.53 -7.26
N ARG A 74 7.53 1.36 -6.38
CA ARG A 74 8.27 2.55 -6.81
C ARG A 74 9.51 2.18 -7.61
N HIS A 75 10.21 1.13 -7.21
CA HIS A 75 11.41 0.64 -7.91
C HIS A 75 11.06 0.11 -9.31
N SER A 76 9.95 -0.62 -9.42
CA SER A 76 9.45 -1.09 -10.72
C SER A 76 9.06 0.05 -11.65
N ILE A 77 8.49 1.15 -11.12
CA ILE A 77 8.15 2.35 -11.90
C ILE A 77 9.42 3.08 -12.32
N ILE A 78 10.41 3.21 -11.44
CA ILE A 78 11.71 3.83 -11.77
C ILE A 78 12.40 3.04 -12.89
N LEU A 79 12.40 1.70 -12.82
CA LEU A 79 12.89 0.84 -13.89
C LEU A 79 12.14 1.08 -15.19
N ALA A 80 10.81 1.16 -15.15
CA ALA A 80 9.97 1.41 -16.32
C ALA A 80 10.32 2.76 -16.97
N THR A 81 10.47 3.83 -16.19
CA THR A 81 10.84 5.15 -16.68
C THR A 81 12.22 5.15 -17.34
N ILE A 82 13.22 4.55 -16.69
CA ILE A 82 14.58 4.40 -17.27
C ILE A 82 14.51 3.60 -18.58
N GLY A 83 13.80 2.47 -18.58
CA GLY A 83 13.61 1.63 -19.75
C GLY A 83 12.92 2.36 -20.90
N THR A 84 11.91 3.18 -20.63
CA THR A 84 11.23 4.00 -21.64
C THR A 84 12.17 5.04 -22.24
N VAL A 85 12.97 5.75 -21.43
CA VAL A 85 13.95 6.72 -21.94
C VAL A 85 14.98 6.04 -22.84
N LEU A 86 15.54 4.92 -22.39
CA LEU A 86 16.48 4.13 -23.20
C LEU A 86 15.83 3.59 -24.48
N GLY A 87 14.57 3.15 -24.40
CA GLY A 87 13.80 2.67 -25.55
C GLY A 87 13.52 3.76 -26.58
N ILE A 88 13.18 4.98 -26.14
CA ILE A 88 13.00 6.13 -27.04
C ILE A 88 14.33 6.47 -27.73
N LEU A 89 15.44 6.52 -26.98
CA LEU A 89 16.76 6.76 -27.55
C LEU A 89 17.15 5.69 -28.58
N GLY A 90 16.89 4.42 -28.27
CA GLY A 90 17.10 3.30 -29.20
C GLY A 90 16.21 3.39 -30.44
N ALA A 91 14.94 3.78 -30.28
CA ALA A 91 14.02 3.97 -31.40
C ALA A 91 14.47 5.08 -32.35
N ILE A 92 14.97 6.20 -31.81
CA ILE A 92 15.52 7.30 -32.59
C ILE A 92 16.79 6.84 -33.33
N ALA A 93 17.69 6.12 -32.63
CA ALA A 93 18.93 5.64 -33.21
C ALA A 93 18.71 4.62 -34.35
N MET A 94 17.67 3.78 -34.24
CA MET A 94 17.34 2.76 -35.23
C MET A 94 16.32 3.22 -36.30
N TRP A 95 15.95 4.51 -36.33
CA TRP A 95 14.84 4.99 -37.14
C TRP A 95 15.06 4.87 -38.66
N SER A 96 16.31 4.72 -39.11
CA SER A 96 16.64 4.45 -40.52
C SER A 96 16.36 3.02 -40.96
N GLU A 97 16.19 2.09 -40.01
CA GLU A 97 16.05 0.66 -40.27
C GLU A 97 14.57 0.23 -40.14
N PRO A 98 13.95 -0.29 -41.20
CA PRO A 98 12.63 -0.88 -41.08
C PRO A 98 12.67 -2.17 -40.23
N PRO A 99 11.55 -2.55 -39.58
CA PRO A 99 10.26 -1.87 -39.60
C PRO A 99 10.06 -0.92 -38.41
N HIS A 100 9.58 0.31 -38.67
CA HIS A 100 9.48 1.35 -37.63
C HIS A 100 8.46 1.04 -36.52
N TRP A 101 7.50 0.16 -36.77
CA TRP A 101 6.53 -0.25 -35.73
C TRP A 101 7.21 -1.02 -34.59
N TYR A 102 8.32 -1.71 -34.86
CA TYR A 102 9.01 -2.55 -33.90
C TYR A 102 9.55 -1.76 -32.69
N PRO A 103 10.40 -0.73 -32.87
CA PRO A 103 10.88 0.07 -31.74
C PRO A 103 9.75 0.83 -31.04
N VAL A 104 8.73 1.28 -31.78
CA VAL A 104 7.54 1.94 -31.19
C VAL A 104 6.77 0.98 -30.28
N ALA A 105 6.57 -0.27 -30.71
CA ALA A 105 5.91 -1.28 -29.90
C ALA A 105 6.66 -1.54 -28.58
N LEU A 106 8.00 -1.62 -28.62
CA LEU A 106 8.80 -1.81 -27.41
C LEU A 106 8.68 -0.63 -26.42
N VAL A 107 8.63 0.61 -26.92
CA VAL A 107 8.43 1.80 -26.06
C VAL A 107 7.03 1.79 -25.44
N VAL A 108 6.00 1.53 -26.24
CA VAL A 108 4.60 1.53 -25.79
C VAL A 108 4.32 0.41 -24.78
N PHE A 109 4.79 -0.81 -25.05
CA PHE A 109 4.54 -1.96 -24.18
C PHE A 109 5.53 -2.09 -23.03
N GLY A 110 6.70 -1.45 -23.10
CA GLY A 110 7.72 -1.53 -22.06
C GLY A 110 7.23 -1.03 -20.70
N TRP A 111 6.59 0.14 -20.67
CA TRP A 111 6.14 0.74 -19.41
C TRP A 111 5.02 -0.07 -18.71
N PRO A 112 3.91 -0.46 -19.40
CA PRO A 112 2.89 -1.32 -18.79
C PRO A 112 3.42 -2.68 -18.34
N SER A 113 4.36 -3.27 -19.09
CA SER A 113 4.91 -4.59 -18.79
C SER A 113 5.77 -4.59 -17.54
N ALA A 114 6.67 -3.62 -17.40
CA ALA A 114 7.46 -3.45 -16.18
C ALA A 114 6.55 -3.20 -14.98
N TRP A 115 5.54 -2.34 -15.11
CA TRP A 115 4.56 -2.06 -14.06
C TRP A 115 3.75 -3.32 -13.67
N LEU A 116 3.30 -4.11 -14.64
CA LEU A 116 2.57 -5.36 -14.40
C LEU A 116 3.42 -6.38 -13.64
N GLY A 117 4.71 -6.50 -14.00
CA GLY A 117 5.68 -7.35 -13.29
C GLY A 117 5.82 -6.95 -11.82
N GLY A 118 6.01 -5.65 -11.56
CA GLY A 118 6.05 -5.11 -10.20
C GLY A 118 4.74 -5.31 -9.43
N LYS A 119 3.60 -5.08 -10.08
CA LYS A 119 2.26 -5.24 -9.47
C LYS A 119 1.98 -6.69 -9.09
N LEU A 120 2.37 -7.66 -9.90
CA LEU A 120 2.20 -9.09 -9.59
C LEU A 120 2.95 -9.47 -8.31
N ARG A 121 4.17 -8.97 -8.13
CA ARG A 121 4.97 -9.22 -6.92
C ARG A 121 4.32 -8.62 -5.67
N VAL A 122 3.77 -7.41 -5.77
CA VAL A 122 3.04 -6.74 -4.68
C VAL A 122 1.76 -7.51 -4.34
N ARG A 123 0.97 -7.90 -5.35
CA ARG A 123 -0.26 -8.68 -5.16
C ARG A 123 0.00 -10.02 -4.46
N ASN A 124 1.09 -10.69 -4.80
CA ASN A 124 1.46 -11.95 -4.16
C ASN A 124 1.93 -11.78 -2.71
N GLN A 125 2.51 -10.62 -2.33
CA GLN A 125 2.71 -10.32 -0.90
C GLN A 125 1.38 -10.21 -0.18
N VAL A 126 0.47 -9.40 -0.73
CA VAL A 126 -0.85 -9.16 -0.12
C VAL A 126 -1.64 -10.47 0.02
N LYS A 127 -1.67 -11.35 -0.99
CA LYS A 127 -2.29 -12.68 -0.87
C LYS A 127 -1.64 -13.57 0.19
N LYS A 128 -0.31 -13.55 0.32
CA LYS A 128 0.41 -14.30 1.37
C LYS A 128 -0.01 -13.82 2.78
N TYR A 129 -0.32 -12.55 2.96
CA TYR A 129 -0.82 -12.00 4.23
C TYR A 129 -2.32 -12.22 4.46
N ILE A 130 -3.14 -12.35 3.40
CA ILE A 130 -4.59 -12.56 3.51
C ILE A 130 -4.94 -14.05 3.77
N VAL A 131 -4.12 -14.99 3.30
CA VAL A 131 -4.45 -16.44 3.33
C VAL A 131 -3.85 -17.17 4.56
N SER A 132 -3.16 -16.47 5.47
CA SER A 132 -2.66 -17.06 6.72
C SER A 132 -3.06 -16.21 7.93
N PRO A 133 -4.11 -16.60 8.69
CA PRO A 133 -4.54 -15.88 9.89
C PRO A 133 -3.56 -15.96 11.08
N THR A 134 -2.35 -16.50 10.91
CA THR A 134 -1.46 -16.85 12.05
C THR A 134 -0.06 -16.21 12.00
N SER A 135 0.17 -15.19 11.19
CA SER A 135 1.37 -14.33 11.39
C SER A 135 1.31 -13.05 10.56
N LEU A 136 0.57 -12.04 11.01
CA LEU A 136 1.00 -10.67 10.73
C LEU A 136 2.32 -10.44 11.47
N PRO A 137 3.27 -9.63 10.95
CA PRO A 137 4.52 -9.37 11.65
C PRO A 137 4.22 -8.66 12.97
N MET A 138 4.16 -9.42 14.06
CA MET A 138 4.23 -8.88 15.41
C MET A 138 5.60 -8.27 15.59
N ILE A 139 5.67 -6.94 15.56
CA ILE A 139 6.94 -6.26 15.81
C ILE A 139 7.03 -5.96 17.29
N LYS A 140 8.06 -6.50 17.93
CA LYS A 140 8.33 -6.32 19.35
C LYS A 140 9.54 -5.41 19.52
N PHE A 141 9.42 -4.42 20.38
CA PHE A 141 10.53 -3.58 20.79
C PHE A 141 10.36 -3.14 22.24
N THR A 142 11.46 -2.77 22.89
CA THR A 142 11.43 -2.21 24.24
C THR A 142 11.64 -0.71 24.13
N THR A 143 10.84 0.06 24.85
CA THR A 143 10.94 1.52 24.87
C THR A 143 10.51 2.06 26.22
N THR A 144 10.68 3.36 26.42
CA THR A 144 10.21 4.06 27.61
C THR A 144 8.97 4.87 27.25
N ILE A 145 7.95 4.85 28.10
CA ILE A 145 6.79 5.74 27.95
C ILE A 145 7.28 7.17 28.17
N LEU A 146 7.26 8.00 27.11
CA LEU A 146 7.66 9.39 27.20
C LEU A 146 6.55 10.21 27.83
N GLN A 147 6.91 11.11 28.74
CA GLN A 147 6.00 12.09 29.32
C GLN A 147 6.34 13.49 28.81
N MET A 148 5.33 14.19 28.30
CA MET A 148 5.43 15.56 27.79
C MET A 148 4.30 16.37 28.42
N GLY A 149 4.62 17.05 29.53
CA GLY A 149 3.62 17.70 30.37
C GLY A 149 2.63 16.68 30.95
N ASN A 150 1.34 16.85 30.63
CA ASN A 150 0.27 15.94 31.07
C ASN A 150 0.04 14.75 30.11
N ASN A 151 0.67 14.77 28.92
CA ASN A 151 0.49 13.74 27.91
C ASN A 151 1.61 12.71 27.96
N THR A 152 1.25 11.46 27.69
CA THR A 152 2.20 10.35 27.57
C THR A 152 2.12 9.71 26.20
N GLY A 153 3.26 9.27 25.69
CA GLY A 153 3.36 8.67 24.37
C GLY A 153 4.50 7.68 24.27
N ILE A 154 4.33 6.70 23.38
CA ILE A 154 5.30 5.67 23.09
C ILE A 154 5.97 6.04 21.76
N GLU A 155 7.28 6.31 21.79
CA GLU A 155 8.04 6.55 20.57
C GLU A 155 8.22 5.22 19.83
N VAL A 156 7.82 5.20 18.55
CA VAL A 156 7.96 4.06 17.67
C VAL A 156 9.15 4.33 16.74
N PRO A 157 10.18 3.45 16.73
CA PRO A 157 11.27 3.58 15.79
C PRO A 157 10.77 3.62 14.35
N SER A 158 11.36 4.48 13.51
CA SER A 158 10.98 4.57 12.09
C SER A 158 11.10 3.24 11.37
N GLU A 159 12.10 2.42 11.73
CA GLU A 159 12.29 1.06 11.20
C GLU A 159 11.07 0.16 11.49
N THR A 160 10.49 0.25 12.68
CA THR A 160 9.27 -0.48 13.06
C THR A 160 8.07 -0.03 12.25
N VAL A 161 7.90 1.29 12.04
CA VAL A 161 6.80 1.83 11.22
C VAL A 161 6.94 1.41 9.76
N GLU A 162 8.16 1.43 9.23
CA GLU A 162 8.46 0.96 7.88
C GLU A 162 8.20 -0.55 7.73
N ALA A 163 8.58 -1.35 8.73
CA ALA A 163 8.38 -2.79 8.76
C ALA A 163 6.88 -3.19 8.83
N LEU A 164 6.03 -2.37 9.45
CA LEU A 164 4.57 -2.57 9.41
C LEU A 164 3.99 -2.45 8.00
N GLY A 165 4.67 -1.72 7.08
CA GLY A 165 4.29 -1.65 5.67
C GLY A 165 2.94 -0.98 5.37
N ALA A 166 2.29 -0.38 6.37
CA ALA A 166 0.92 0.16 6.29
C ALA A 166 0.85 1.71 6.14
N GLY A 167 1.92 2.31 5.63
CA GLY A 167 2.04 3.76 5.40
C GLY A 167 2.60 4.52 6.60
N LYS A 168 2.51 5.86 6.57
CA LYS A 168 3.12 6.73 7.61
C LYS A 168 2.32 6.83 8.90
N LYS A 169 1.01 6.58 8.84
CA LYS A 169 0.09 6.70 9.99
C LYS A 169 -0.84 5.48 10.08
N PRO A 170 -0.29 4.27 10.22
CA PRO A 170 -1.11 3.07 10.28
C PRO A 170 -1.96 3.02 11.55
N LEU A 171 -3.13 2.41 11.42
CA LEU A 171 -3.91 1.96 12.57
C LEU A 171 -3.25 0.71 13.13
N VAL A 172 -3.13 0.62 14.45
CA VAL A 172 -2.41 -0.46 15.11
C VAL A 172 -3.15 -0.99 16.33
N VAL A 173 -3.02 -2.29 16.57
CA VAL A 173 -3.24 -2.90 17.87
C VAL A 173 -1.91 -2.86 18.61
N VAL A 174 -1.94 -2.29 19.82
CA VAL A 174 -0.76 -2.02 20.65
C VAL A 174 -0.90 -2.84 21.92
N THR A 175 0.07 -3.71 22.17
CA THR A 175 0.17 -4.45 23.44
C THR A 175 1.38 -3.95 24.20
N VAL A 176 1.14 -3.36 25.37
CA VAL A 176 2.16 -2.82 26.27
C VAL A 176 2.19 -3.72 27.50
N ASN A 177 3.27 -4.50 27.64
CA ASN A 177 3.34 -5.62 28.56
C ASN A 177 2.14 -6.57 28.34
N ASP A 178 1.17 -6.60 29.25
CA ASP A 178 -0.04 -7.43 29.16
C ASP A 178 -1.32 -6.63 28.83
N TYR A 179 -1.19 -5.32 28.59
CA TYR A 179 -2.33 -4.45 28.29
C TYR A 179 -2.42 -4.16 26.79
N THR A 180 -3.53 -4.59 26.17
CA THR A 180 -3.77 -4.40 24.73
C THR A 180 -4.84 -3.34 24.48
N TYR A 181 -4.56 -2.43 23.55
CA TYR A 181 -5.50 -1.41 23.10
C TYR A 181 -5.31 -1.06 21.62
N ARG A 182 -6.32 -0.43 21.02
CA ARG A 182 -6.27 0.01 19.62
C ARG A 182 -5.91 1.49 19.55
N SER A 183 -4.98 1.83 18.66
CA SER A 183 -4.55 3.22 18.46
C SER A 183 -4.15 3.47 17.00
N ALA A 184 -3.49 4.59 16.76
CA ALA A 184 -2.88 4.93 15.49
C ALA A 184 -1.47 5.47 15.74
N ILE A 185 -0.54 5.15 14.83
CA ILE A 185 0.76 5.82 14.81
C ILE A 185 0.56 7.20 14.18
N ALA A 186 1.04 8.23 14.86
CA ALA A 186 1.05 9.60 14.38
C ALA A 186 2.49 10.14 14.29
N THR A 187 2.70 11.18 13.50
CA THR A 187 4.00 11.87 13.44
C THR A 187 3.92 13.15 14.26
N MET A 188 4.85 13.34 15.19
CA MET A 188 4.95 14.53 16.03
C MET A 188 6.42 14.98 16.09
N GLY A 189 6.72 16.20 15.62
CA GLY A 189 8.09 16.72 15.61
C GLY A 189 9.10 15.87 14.82
N GLY A 190 8.65 15.19 13.76
CA GLY A 190 9.49 14.28 12.96
C GLY A 190 9.63 12.86 13.52
N LYS A 191 9.11 12.59 14.73
CA LYS A 191 9.11 11.26 15.36
C LYS A 191 7.77 10.56 15.20
N PHE A 192 7.77 9.23 15.17
CA PHE A 192 6.55 8.44 15.20
C PHE A 192 6.15 8.14 16.63
N MET A 193 4.89 8.41 16.96
CA MET A 193 4.36 8.34 18.32
C MET A 193 3.04 7.59 18.32
N ILE A 194 2.83 6.79 19.36
CA ILE A 194 1.54 6.24 19.74
C ILE A 194 1.11 6.94 21.03
N SER A 195 -0.12 7.46 21.06
CA SER A 195 -0.65 8.05 22.29
C SER A 195 -0.89 6.97 23.34
N PHE A 196 -0.52 7.27 24.58
CA PHE A 196 -0.86 6.49 25.76
C PHE A 196 -1.67 7.40 26.69
N SER A 197 -2.99 7.40 26.54
CA SER A 197 -3.88 8.34 27.23
C SER A 197 -3.90 8.10 28.76
N SER A 198 -4.43 9.07 29.52
CA SER A 198 -4.67 8.89 30.96
C SER A 198 -5.57 7.68 31.27
N ALA A 199 -6.54 7.37 30.40
CA ALA A 199 -7.39 6.19 30.53
C ALA A 199 -6.59 4.88 30.43
N HIS A 200 -5.68 4.77 29.45
CA HIS A 200 -4.82 3.59 29.31
C HIS A 200 -3.80 3.48 30.45
N ARG A 201 -3.28 4.61 30.95
CA ARG A 201 -2.42 4.63 32.15
C ARG A 201 -3.16 4.10 33.38
N ALA A 202 -4.36 4.61 33.65
CA ALA A 202 -5.18 4.17 34.78
C ALA A 202 -5.53 2.67 34.69
N ALA A 203 -5.85 2.17 33.48
CA ALA A 203 -6.20 0.77 33.27
C ALA A 203 -5.01 -0.19 33.32
N SER A 204 -3.82 0.25 32.91
CA SER A 204 -2.61 -0.60 32.88
C SER A 204 -1.74 -0.47 34.13
N GLY A 205 -1.92 0.58 34.93
CA GLY A 205 -1.04 0.93 36.04
C GLY A 205 0.31 1.53 35.61
N LEU A 206 0.52 1.76 34.31
CA LEU A 206 1.78 2.27 33.76
C LEU A 206 1.80 3.81 33.74
N ALA A 207 2.98 4.38 33.97
CA ALA A 207 3.22 5.81 34.02
C ALA A 207 4.29 6.28 33.00
N GLY A 208 4.39 7.59 32.85
CA GLY A 208 5.51 8.18 32.12
C GLY A 208 6.84 7.86 32.81
N GLY A 209 7.85 7.45 32.03
CA GLY A 209 9.15 7.02 32.53
C GLY A 209 9.31 5.50 32.62
N ASP A 210 8.23 4.72 32.53
CA ASP A 210 8.30 3.27 32.63
C ASP A 210 8.91 2.63 31.37
N LYS A 211 9.81 1.67 31.58
CA LYS A 211 10.30 0.79 30.52
C LYS A 211 9.28 -0.31 30.25
N VAL A 212 8.85 -0.42 28.99
CA VAL A 212 7.78 -1.32 28.57
C VAL A 212 8.18 -2.13 27.35
N LYS A 213 7.66 -3.36 27.28
CA LYS A 213 7.73 -4.18 26.06
C LYS A 213 6.49 -3.88 25.24
N VAL A 214 6.71 -3.39 24.02
CA VAL A 214 5.63 -3.03 23.10
C VAL A 214 5.60 -4.02 21.95
N THR A 215 4.41 -4.58 21.71
CA THR A 215 4.11 -5.36 20.51
C THR A 215 3.13 -4.58 19.64
N LEU A 216 3.43 -4.44 18.36
CA LEU A 216 2.58 -3.76 17.39
C LEU A 216 2.10 -4.71 16.30
N GLU A 217 0.83 -4.56 15.96
CA GLU A 217 0.18 -5.23 14.84
C GLU A 217 -0.67 -4.23 14.06
N VAL A 218 -0.77 -4.39 12.74
CA VAL A 218 -1.63 -3.53 11.91
C VAL A 218 -3.10 -3.85 12.19
N ASP A 219 -3.86 -2.84 12.58
CA ASP A 219 -5.30 -2.95 12.77
C ASP A 219 -6.00 -2.89 11.39
N THR A 220 -6.32 -4.07 10.84
CA THR A 220 -7.11 -4.22 9.61
C THR A 220 -8.59 -4.43 9.89
N ALA A 221 -9.03 -4.45 11.15
CA ALA A 221 -10.42 -4.72 11.44
C ALA A 221 -11.28 -3.51 11.02
N PRO A 222 -12.41 -3.74 10.36
CA PRO A 222 -13.30 -2.66 9.94
C PRO A 222 -13.72 -1.88 11.18
N ARG A 223 -13.41 -0.59 11.22
CA ARG A 223 -14.00 0.35 12.20
C ARG A 223 -15.38 0.74 11.72
N THR A 224 -16.27 -0.23 11.54
CA THR A 224 -17.68 0.07 11.29
C THR A 224 -18.28 0.63 12.56
N VAL A 225 -19.11 1.65 12.41
CA VAL A 225 -19.98 2.10 13.49
C VAL A 225 -21.23 1.26 13.34
N ASP A 226 -21.53 0.43 14.35
CA ASP A 226 -22.79 -0.31 14.36
C ASP A 226 -23.92 0.70 14.44
N VAL A 227 -24.81 0.67 13.45
CA VAL A 227 -25.92 1.61 13.34
C VAL A 227 -27.11 0.99 14.06
N PRO A 228 -27.68 1.65 15.11
CA PRO A 228 -28.87 1.16 15.77
C PRO A 228 -30.01 0.96 14.77
N GLU A 229 -30.78 -0.10 14.93
CA GLU A 229 -31.85 -0.49 14.00
C GLU A 229 -32.83 0.67 13.74
N ASP A 230 -33.19 1.42 14.78
CA ASP A 230 -34.09 2.58 14.68
C ASP A 230 -33.55 3.68 13.76
N LEU A 231 -32.23 3.93 13.81
CA LEU A 231 -31.58 4.90 12.92
C LEU A 231 -31.47 4.34 11.50
N GLN A 232 -31.22 3.03 11.36
CA GLN A 232 -31.16 2.39 10.05
C GLN A 232 -32.52 2.45 9.33
N GLN A 233 -33.62 2.14 10.02
CA GLN A 233 -34.98 2.26 9.49
C GLN A 233 -35.29 3.70 9.06
N ALA A 234 -34.91 4.71 9.86
CA ALA A 234 -35.11 6.12 9.53
C ALA A 234 -34.29 6.58 8.32
N LEU A 235 -33.08 6.04 8.11
CA LEU A 235 -32.24 6.30 6.95
C LEU A 235 -32.76 5.59 5.69
N ASP A 236 -33.27 4.36 5.83
CA ASP A 236 -33.81 3.56 4.72
C ASP A 236 -35.07 4.18 4.12
N ALA A 237 -35.87 4.88 4.94
CA ALA A 237 -37.00 5.69 4.48
C ALA A 237 -36.57 6.91 3.63
N GLN A 238 -35.29 7.32 3.67
CA GLN A 238 -34.76 8.51 2.99
C GLN A 238 -33.43 8.24 2.28
N PRO A 239 -33.44 7.67 1.05
CA PRO A 239 -32.24 7.24 0.33
C PRO A 239 -31.16 8.32 0.15
N THR A 240 -31.55 9.59 0.04
CA THR A 240 -30.62 10.72 -0.06
C THR A 240 -29.86 10.96 1.24
N LEU A 241 -30.51 10.83 2.39
CA LEU A 241 -29.88 10.96 3.71
C LEU A 241 -29.05 9.73 4.04
N ARG A 242 -29.47 8.54 3.62
CA ARG A 242 -28.67 7.32 3.72
C ARG A 242 -27.31 7.49 3.03
N ARG A 243 -27.29 7.96 1.78
CA ARG A 243 -26.04 8.24 1.05
C ARG A 243 -25.18 9.29 1.75
N LYS A 244 -25.80 10.37 2.27
CA LYS A 244 -25.08 11.39 3.06
C LYS A 244 -24.45 10.78 4.32
N PHE A 245 -25.17 9.94 5.05
CA PHE A 245 -24.68 9.25 6.24
C PHE A 245 -23.56 8.27 5.90
N GLU A 246 -23.71 7.46 4.85
CA GLU A 246 -22.70 6.50 4.39
C GLU A 246 -21.38 7.20 4.00
N ALA A 247 -21.46 8.40 3.43
CA ALA A 247 -20.29 9.22 3.06
C ALA A 247 -19.57 9.89 4.25
N LEU A 248 -20.16 9.87 5.46
CA LEU A 248 -19.51 10.42 6.66
C LEU A 248 -18.31 9.57 7.12
N SER A 249 -17.32 10.23 7.71
CA SER A 249 -16.24 9.55 8.43
C SER A 249 -16.79 8.84 9.68
N ASN A 250 -16.10 7.78 10.15
CA ASN A 250 -16.54 7.02 11.31
C ASN A 250 -16.70 7.87 12.58
N SER A 251 -15.86 8.90 12.75
CA SER A 251 -16.02 9.84 13.87
C SER A 251 -17.34 10.61 13.80
N LYS A 252 -17.72 11.07 12.59
CA LYS A 252 -18.99 11.76 12.37
C LYS A 252 -20.20 10.82 12.50
N LYS A 253 -20.08 9.57 12.04
CA LYS A 253 -21.08 8.53 12.27
C LYS A 253 -21.29 8.27 13.78
N LYS A 254 -20.20 8.18 14.56
CA LYS A 254 -20.27 8.02 16.02
C LYS A 254 -20.96 9.18 16.74
N LEU A 255 -20.78 10.42 16.27
CA LEU A 255 -21.48 11.58 16.86
C LEU A 255 -23.00 11.46 16.77
N LEU A 256 -23.51 10.80 15.72
CA LEU A 256 -24.94 10.57 15.52
C LEU A 256 -25.44 9.32 16.26
N VAL A 257 -24.61 8.27 16.34
CA VAL A 257 -24.97 6.97 16.92
C VAL A 257 -24.89 6.95 18.45
N LEU A 258 -23.81 7.48 19.05
CA LEU A 258 -23.58 7.39 20.50
C LEU A 258 -24.76 7.93 21.33
N PRO A 259 -25.36 9.09 21.01
CA PRO A 259 -26.53 9.55 21.75
C PRO A 259 -27.69 8.55 21.67
N ILE A 260 -27.90 7.86 20.55
CA ILE A 260 -29.01 6.93 20.38
C ILE A 260 -28.76 5.66 21.20
N GLU A 261 -27.52 5.16 21.23
CA GLU A 261 -27.12 4.01 22.05
C GLU A 261 -27.23 4.31 23.56
N ASP A 262 -26.88 5.54 23.98
CA ASP A 262 -26.99 5.99 25.37
C ASP A 262 -28.44 6.23 25.83
N ALA A 263 -29.45 6.01 24.97
CA ALA A 263 -30.85 6.24 25.31
C ALA A 263 -31.41 5.06 26.12
N LYS A 264 -31.86 5.33 27.35
CA LYS A 264 -32.41 4.30 28.26
C LYS A 264 -33.90 4.02 28.09
N THR A 265 -34.62 4.89 27.36
CA THR A 265 -36.06 4.75 27.11
C THR A 265 -36.32 4.89 25.61
N ASP A 266 -37.34 4.18 25.11
CA ASP A 266 -37.71 4.19 23.70
C ASP A 266 -38.11 5.60 23.24
N GLU A 267 -38.82 6.36 24.08
CA GLU A 267 -39.16 7.76 23.79
C GLU A 267 -37.93 8.66 23.57
N THR A 268 -36.87 8.45 24.38
CA THR A 268 -35.62 9.20 24.24
C THR A 268 -34.89 8.79 22.98
N LYS A 269 -34.93 7.50 22.64
CA LYS A 269 -34.31 6.93 21.44
C LYS A 269 -34.94 7.51 20.18
N VAL A 270 -36.27 7.55 20.09
CA VAL A 270 -37.02 8.18 18.99
C VAL A 270 -36.65 9.65 18.81
N LYS A 271 -36.59 10.43 19.91
CA LYS A 271 -36.19 11.85 19.87
C LYS A 271 -34.76 12.03 19.36
N ARG A 272 -33.83 11.17 19.75
CA ARG A 272 -32.42 11.23 19.34
C ARG A 272 -32.23 10.79 17.89
N VAL A 273 -32.99 9.81 17.40
CA VAL A 273 -33.04 9.42 15.98
C VAL A 273 -33.54 10.59 15.13
N ALA A 274 -34.65 11.22 15.50
CA ALA A 274 -35.17 12.38 14.78
C ALA A 274 -34.14 13.52 14.71
N LYS A 275 -33.50 13.83 15.83
CA LYS A 275 -32.42 14.82 15.90
C LYS A 275 -31.23 14.47 14.99
N ALA A 276 -30.82 13.20 14.93
CA ALA A 276 -29.74 12.76 14.05
C ALA A 276 -30.08 12.95 12.57
N ILE A 277 -31.33 12.64 12.19
CA ILE A 277 -31.86 12.86 10.83
C ILE A 277 -31.89 14.35 10.48
N ASP A 278 -32.31 15.21 11.41
CA ASP A 278 -32.33 16.66 11.19
C ASP A 278 -30.92 17.24 11.05
N MET A 279 -29.96 16.81 11.87
CA MET A 279 -28.55 17.19 11.72
C MET A 279 -27.98 16.76 10.35
N LEU A 280 -28.35 15.59 9.84
CA LEU A 280 -28.01 15.12 8.50
C LEU A 280 -28.64 15.95 7.38
N LYS A 281 -29.88 16.42 7.56
CA LYS A 281 -30.58 17.31 6.61
C LYS A 281 -29.89 18.67 6.54
N GLU A 282 -29.61 19.27 7.69
CA GLU A 282 -29.01 20.60 7.83
C GLU A 282 -27.50 20.63 7.52
N GLY A 283 -26.84 19.47 7.45
CA GLY A 283 -25.40 19.38 7.20
C GLY A 283 -24.52 19.82 8.39
N LYS A 284 -25.11 19.92 9.59
CA LYS A 284 -24.41 20.31 10.82
C LYS A 284 -23.77 19.09 11.50
N ILE A 285 -22.78 18.47 10.85
CA ILE A 285 -22.08 17.23 11.30
C ILE A 285 -20.56 17.36 11.19
#